data_AF-A0A426YY20-F1
#
_entry.id   AF-A0A426YY20-F1
#
_cell.length_a   1.000
_cell.length_b   1.000
_cell.length_c   1.000
_cell.angle_alpha   90.00
_cell.angle_beta   90.00
_cell.angle_gamma   90.00
#
_symmetry.space_group_name_H-M   'P 1'
#
loop_
_entity.id
_entity.type
_entity.pdbx_description
1 polymer ?
#
loop_
_entity_poly.entity_id
_entity_poly.type
_entity_poly.pdbx_seq_one_letter_code
_entity_poly.pdbx_strand_id
1 'polypeptide(L)'
;MKENETLKAQLSSKSIAYYKQSVGFGWGLSWMGQLSYEYGYWVALARFQARYPDLEVDSAPFTEKPEDSSVPMETRQEFDDSVPPEE
;
A
#
# COMPACT_ATOMS: atom_id res chain seq x y z
N MET A 1 37.47 19.65 0.67
CA MET A 1 36.30 19.55 1.58
C MET A 1 35.02 19.24 0.82
N LYS A 2 34.71 19.98 -0.25
CA LYS A 2 33.50 19.80 -1.09
C LYS A 2 33.32 18.39 -1.70
N GLU A 3 34.41 17.72 -2.07
CA GLU A 3 34.38 16.37 -2.65
C GLU A 3 33.98 15.27 -1.65
N ASN A 4 34.26 15.47 -0.35
CA ASN A 4 33.88 14.47 0.65
C ASN A 4 32.37 14.53 0.93
N GLU A 5 31.78 15.73 0.92
CA GLU A 5 30.34 15.93 1.07
C GLU A 5 29.56 15.36 -0.12
N THR A 6 30.05 15.54 -1.35
CA THR A 6 29.40 14.97 -2.54
C THR A 6 29.47 13.44 -2.55
N LEU A 7 30.60 12.84 -2.15
CA LEU A 7 30.73 11.38 -2.01
C LEU A 7 29.75 10.83 -0.96
N LYS A 8 29.59 11.51 0.17
CA LYS A 8 28.63 11.12 1.22
C LYS A 8 27.18 11.19 0.73
N ALA A 9 26.82 12.23 -0.01
CA ALA A 9 25.50 12.37 -0.61
C ALA A 9 25.22 11.25 -1.63
N GLN A 10 26.17 10.95 -2.51
CA GLN A 10 26.03 9.86 -3.49
C GLN A 10 25.87 8.49 -2.84
N LEU A 11 26.65 8.19 -1.79
CA LEU A 11 26.52 6.94 -1.03
C LEU A 11 25.16 6.81 -0.35
N SER A 12 24.66 7.91 0.23
CA SER A 12 23.32 7.94 0.85
C SER A 12 22.21 7.69 -0.18
N SER A 13 22.24 8.39 -1.32
CA SER A 13 21.26 8.19 -2.39
C SER A 13 21.26 6.76 -2.92
N LYS A 14 22.45 6.14 -3.07
CA LYS A 14 22.58 4.75 -3.50
C LYS A 14 22.01 3.76 -2.48
N SER A 15 22.24 4.00 -1.18
CA SER A 15 21.66 3.21 -0.09
C SER A 15 20.13 3.26 -0.10
N ILE A 16 19.55 4.46 -0.28
CA ILE A 16 18.10 4.65 -0.35
C ILE A 16 17.51 3.92 -1.55
N ALA A 17 18.13 4.05 -2.73
CA ALA A 17 17.68 3.35 -3.94
C ALA A 17 17.67 1.83 -3.73
N TYR A 18 18.75 1.29 -3.12
CA TYR A 18 18.84 -0.14 -2.82
C TYR A 18 17.78 -0.60 -1.81
N TYR A 19 17.50 0.21 -0.78
CA TYR A 19 16.45 -0.07 0.19
C TYR A 19 15.06 -0.12 -0.47
N LYS A 20 14.72 0.88 -1.30
CA LYS A 20 13.43 0.93 -2.02
C LYS A 20 13.27 -0.23 -3.00
N GLN A 21 14.37 -0.74 -3.56
CA GLN A 21 14.36 -1.89 -4.47
C GLN A 21 14.32 -3.24 -3.72
N SER A 22 14.54 -3.24 -2.41
CA SER A 22 14.55 -4.48 -1.63
C SER A 22 13.15 -5.11 -1.54
N VAL A 23 13.11 -6.45 -1.57
CA VAL A 23 11.86 -7.22 -1.43
C VAL A 23 11.15 -6.91 -0.10
N GLY A 24 11.91 -6.68 0.97
CA GLY A 24 11.37 -6.34 2.28
C GLY A 24 10.62 -5.00 2.29
N PHE A 25 11.06 -4.03 1.49
CA PHE A 25 10.34 -2.76 1.33
C PHE A 25 8.99 -2.97 0.63
N GLY A 26 9.00 -3.72 -0.49
CA GLY A 26 7.77 -4.05 -1.20
C GLY A 26 6.77 -4.82 -0.33
N TRP A 27 7.23 -5.85 0.37
CA TRP A 27 6.39 -6.63 1.29
C TRP A 27 5.86 -5.75 2.43
N GLY A 28 6.71 -4.91 3.02
CA GLY A 28 6.31 -3.97 4.07
C GLY A 28 5.19 -3.04 3.61
N LEU A 29 5.25 -2.52 2.39
CA LEU A 29 4.18 -1.69 1.83
C LEU A 29 2.87 -2.47 1.67
N SER A 30 2.92 -3.69 1.10
CA SER A 30 1.73 -4.54 0.94
C SER A 30 1.09 -4.88 2.29
N TRP A 31 1.89 -5.24 3.30
CA TRP A 31 1.40 -5.53 4.64
C TRP A 31 0.80 -4.30 5.33
N MET A 32 1.44 -3.14 5.21
CA MET A 32 0.91 -1.90 5.80
C MET A 32 -0.41 -1.48 5.13
N GLY A 33 -0.50 -1.63 3.80
CA GLY A 33 -1.74 -1.42 3.06
C GLY A 33 -2.87 -2.32 3.54
N GLN A 34 -2.61 -3.63 3.63
CA GLN A 34 -3.60 -4.61 4.10
C GLN A 34 -4.04 -4.32 5.55
N LEU A 35 -3.10 -4.12 6.48
CA LEU A 35 -3.42 -3.87 7.88
C LEU A 35 -4.23 -2.59 8.08
N SER A 36 -3.88 -1.51 7.37
CA SER A 36 -4.62 -0.24 7.46
C SER A 36 -6.04 -0.35 6.91
N TYR A 37 -6.21 -1.08 5.80
CA TYR A 37 -7.53 -1.36 5.22
C TYR A 37 -8.39 -2.22 6.15
N GLU A 38 -7.83 -3.31 6.69
CA GLU A 38 -8.50 -4.18 7.66
C GLU A 38 -8.94 -3.40 8.89
N TYR A 39 -8.04 -2.61 9.49
CA TYR A 39 -8.38 -1.79 10.65
C TYR A 39 -9.52 -0.79 10.35
N GLY A 40 -9.44 -0.09 9.21
CA GLY A 40 -10.49 0.84 8.78
C GLY A 40 -11.85 0.18 8.63
N TYR A 41 -11.86 -1.04 8.08
CA TYR A 41 -13.07 -1.84 7.96
C TYR A 41 -13.65 -2.23 9.31
N TRP A 42 -12.84 -2.74 10.26
CA TRP A 42 -13.32 -3.11 11.60
C TRP A 42 -13.97 -1.92 12.32
N VAL A 43 -13.37 -0.73 12.19
CA VAL A 43 -13.94 0.50 12.76
C VAL A 43 -15.26 0.87 12.08
N ALA A 44 -15.33 0.78 10.75
CA ALA A 44 -16.56 1.04 10.01
C ALA A 44 -17.67 0.03 10.36
N LEU A 45 -17.33 -1.25 10.51
CA LEU A 45 -18.22 -2.32 10.89
C LEU A 45 -18.82 -2.09 12.29
N ALA A 46 -17.98 -1.76 13.28
CA ALA A 46 -18.44 -1.46 14.63
C ALA A 46 -19.40 -0.26 14.65
N ARG A 47 -19.11 0.79 13.86
CA ARG A 47 -19.99 1.96 13.72
C ARG A 47 -21.32 1.60 13.03
N PHE A 48 -21.28 0.75 12.02
CA PHE A 48 -22.45 0.28 11.31
C PHE A 48 -23.37 -0.52 12.25
N GLN A 49 -22.81 -1.50 12.97
CA GLN A 49 -23.54 -2.32 13.93
C GLN A 49 -24.17 -1.48 15.06
N ALA A 50 -23.46 -0.46 15.55
CA ALA A 50 -24.01 0.45 16.55
C ALA A 50 -25.20 1.26 16.04
N ARG A 51 -25.25 1.57 14.73
CA ARG A 51 -26.33 2.34 14.11
C ARG A 51 -27.49 1.46 13.64
N TYR A 52 -27.21 0.22 13.29
CA TYR A 52 -28.15 -0.73 12.69
C TYR A 52 -27.99 -2.12 13.34
N PRO A 53 -28.42 -2.30 14.60
CA PRO A 53 -28.22 -3.55 15.34
C PRO A 53 -28.97 -4.75 14.75
N ASP A 54 -30.03 -4.51 13.98
CA ASP A 54 -30.87 -5.57 13.39
C ASP A 54 -30.35 -6.05 12.02
N LEU A 55 -29.30 -5.42 11.47
CA LEU A 55 -28.72 -5.76 10.18
C LEU A 55 -27.46 -6.60 10.36
N GLU A 56 -27.55 -7.86 9.94
CA GLU A 56 -26.41 -8.77 9.92
C GLU A 56 -25.44 -8.40 8.79
N VAL A 57 -24.14 -8.31 9.12
CA VAL A 57 -23.06 -8.08 8.16
C VAL A 57 -22.05 -9.21 8.33
N ASP A 58 -21.61 -9.79 7.21
CA ASP A 58 -20.55 -10.79 7.16
C ASP A 58 -19.29 -10.25 7.84
N SER A 59 -18.89 -10.89 8.94
CA SER A 59 -17.79 -10.46 9.80
C SER A 59 -16.43 -10.89 9.29
N ALA A 60 -16.37 -11.71 8.23
CA ALA A 60 -15.12 -12.24 7.68
C ALA A 60 -14.91 -11.89 6.19
N PRO A 61 -14.98 -10.61 5.79
CA PRO A 61 -14.87 -10.20 4.39
C PRO A 61 -13.46 -10.37 3.80
N PHE A 62 -12.44 -10.58 4.63
CA PHE A 62 -11.05 -10.76 4.20
C PHE A 62 -10.70 -12.21 3.85
N THR A 63 -11.65 -13.12 4.04
CA THR A 63 -11.48 -14.48 3.54
C THR A 63 -11.56 -14.42 2.03
N GLU A 64 -10.48 -14.80 1.34
CA GLU A 64 -10.44 -14.87 -0.12
C GLU A 64 -11.61 -15.74 -0.60
N LYS A 65 -12.59 -15.11 -1.23
CA LYS A 65 -13.74 -15.81 -1.79
C LYS A 65 -13.32 -16.38 -3.14
N PRO A 66 -13.62 -17.65 -3.46
CA PRO A 66 -13.25 -18.24 -4.74
C PRO A 66 -13.85 -17.46 -5.92
N GLU A 67 -14.95 -16.74 -5.71
CA GLU A 67 -15.52 -15.81 -6.69
C GLU A 67 -14.56 -14.65 -7.02
N ASP A 68 -13.85 -14.10 -6.04
CA ASP A 68 -12.91 -12.98 -6.24
C ASP A 68 -11.64 -13.44 -6.97
N SER A 69 -11.23 -14.70 -6.77
CA SER A 69 -10.08 -15.30 -7.46
C SER A 69 -10.30 -15.47 -8.98
N SER A 70 -11.56 -15.42 -9.44
CA SER A 70 -11.92 -15.50 -10.85
C SER A 70 -11.81 -14.16 -11.59
N VAL A 71 -11.65 -13.05 -10.85
CA VAL A 71 -11.49 -11.72 -11.42
C VAL A 71 -10.03 -11.50 -11.77
N PRO A 72 -9.65 -11.36 -13.06
CA PRO A 72 -8.28 -11.09 -13.43
C PRO A 72 -7.88 -9.71 -12.89
N MET A 73 -6.98 -9.69 -11.90
CA MET A 73 -6.39 -8.46 -11.37
C MET A 73 -5.13 -8.13 -12.17
N GLU A 74 -5.08 -6.93 -12.78
CA GLU A 74 -3.89 -6.47 -13.49
C GLU A 74 -2.71 -6.34 -12.54
N THR A 75 -1.67 -7.12 -12.80
CA THR A 75 -0.45 -7.14 -11.96
C THR A 75 0.40 -5.88 -12.07
N ARG A 76 0.10 -5.00 -13.04
CA ARG A 76 0.80 -3.75 -13.31
C ARG A 76 -0.17 -2.71 -13.83
N GLN A 77 -0.38 -1.66 -13.04
CA GLN A 77 -1.00 -0.41 -13.50
C GLN A 77 0.15 0.56 -13.78
N GLU A 78 0.36 0.94 -15.03
CA GLU A 78 1.35 1.94 -15.39
C GLU A 78 0.77 3.32 -15.00
N PHE A 79 1.41 3.97 -14.02
CA PHE A 79 1.05 5.33 -13.64
C PHE A 79 1.64 6.29 -14.66
N ASP A 80 0.88 7.32 -15.01
CA ASP A 80 1.36 8.39 -15.87
C ASP A 80 2.33 9.28 -15.07
N ASP A 81 3.62 8.97 -15.16
CA ASP A 81 4.72 9.75 -14.57
C ASP A 81 5.05 10.99 -15.44
N SER A 82 4.20 11.36 -16.40
CA SER A 82 4.41 12.56 -17.22
C SER A 82 4.46 13.80 -16.35
N VAL A 83 5.53 14.57 -16.52
CA VAL A 83 5.65 15.88 -15.88
C VAL A 83 4.67 16.82 -16.57
N PRO A 84 3.75 17.48 -15.83
CA PRO A 84 2.84 18.44 -16.44
C PRO A 84 3.63 19.59 -17.08
N PRO A 85 3.13 20.19 -18.17
CA PRO A 85 3.81 21.29 -18.84
C PRO A 85 3.96 22.50 -17.92
N GLU A 86 5.11 23.17 -17.96
CA GLU A 86 5.30 24.48 -17.31
C GLU A 86 4.42 25.52 -18.01
N GLU A 87 3.58 26.22 -17.24
CA GLU A 87 2.84 27.42 -17.67
C GLU A 87 3.75 28.64 -17.81
#